data_AF-M0MT97-F1
#
_entry.id   AF-M0MT97-F1
#
_cell.length_a   1.000
_cell.length_b   1.000
_cell.length_c   1.000
_cell.angle_alpha   90.00
_cell.angle_beta   90.00
_cell.angle_gamma   90.00
#
_symmetry.space_group_name_H-M   'P 1'
#
loop_
_entity.id
_entity.type
_entity.pdbx_description
1 polymer ?
#
loop_
_entity_poly.entity_id
_entity_poly.type
_entity_poly.pdbx_seq_one_letter_code
_entity_poly.pdbx_strand_id
1 'polypeptide(L)'
;MPVPVELGVLILAIVGLIFLKRIIGSLRALAANAVGGIATLLIANWLGFGIHLTPLTIGIAIIAGIPGALLVVLLSIGGIAFASPEAESIGQMVANFLGDLLNWLLDLMMDSATNNSSQG
;
A
#
# COMPACT_ATOMS: atom_id res chain seq x y z
N MET A 1 -1.52 -37.01 52.79
CA MET A 1 -1.57 -37.20 51.33
C MET A 1 -1.49 -35.84 50.65
N PRO A 2 -0.43 -35.52 49.88
CA PRO A 2 -0.33 -34.23 49.20
C PRO A 2 -1.25 -34.23 47.97
N VAL A 3 -2.34 -33.48 48.07
CA VAL A 3 -3.28 -33.09 47.00
C VAL A 3 -3.29 -31.57 46.64
N PRO A 4 -2.57 -30.64 47.31
CA PRO A 4 -2.67 -29.21 46.96
C PRO A 4 -2.08 -28.82 45.61
N VAL A 5 -1.01 -29.49 45.19
CA VAL A 5 -0.20 -29.04 44.04
C VAL A 5 -0.80 -29.53 42.73
N GLU A 6 -1.32 -30.77 42.67
CA GLU A 6 -2.01 -31.27 41.48
C GLU A 6 -3.26 -30.44 41.15
N LEU A 7 -4.01 -30.01 42.18
CA LEU A 7 -5.16 -29.13 42.03
C LEU A 7 -4.76 -27.74 41.50
N GLY A 8 -3.66 -27.17 41.99
CA GLY A 8 -3.15 -25.89 41.52
C GLY A 8 -2.75 -25.93 40.04
N VAL A 9 -2.04 -26.97 39.62
CA VAL A 9 -1.63 -27.17 38.22
C VAL A 9 -2.85 -27.39 37.32
N LEU A 10 -3.86 -28.14 37.79
CA LEU A 10 -5.10 -28.37 37.05
C LEU A 10 -5.87 -27.07 36.80
N ILE A 11 -6.01 -26.22 37.83
CA ILE A 11 -6.69 -24.92 37.71
C ILE A 11 -5.92 -24.02 36.72
N LEU A 12 -4.59 -23.97 36.82
CA LEU A 12 -3.76 -23.19 35.91
C LEU A 12 -3.88 -23.67 34.45
N ALA A 13 -3.90 -24.99 34.24
CA ALA A 13 -4.09 -25.58 32.93
C ALA A 13 -5.46 -25.24 32.33
N ILE A 14 -6.53 -25.29 33.12
CA ILE A 14 -7.88 -24.91 32.68
C ILE A 14 -7.94 -23.42 32.30
N VAL A 15 -7.38 -22.54 33.13
CA VAL A 15 -7.31 -21.10 32.85
C VAL A 15 -6.52 -20.83 31.58
N GLY A 16 -5.35 -21.47 31.41
CA GLY A 16 -4.54 -21.38 30.21
C GLY A 16 -5.30 -21.84 28.96
N LEU A 17 -6.07 -22.91 29.05
CA LEU A 17 -6.85 -23.47 27.94
C LEU A 17 -8.00 -22.54 27.53
N ILE A 18 -8.63 -21.85 28.50
CA ILE A 18 -9.64 -20.83 28.23
C ILE A 18 -9.01 -19.62 27.54
N PHE A 19 -7.88 -19.12 28.04
CA PHE A 19 -7.14 -18.03 27.42
C PHE A 19 -6.73 -18.38 25.99
N LEU A 20 -6.22 -19.59 25.77
CA LEU A 20 -5.79 -20.06 24.45
C LEU A 20 -6.96 -20.14 23.46
N LYS A 21 -8.11 -20.69 23.89
CA LYS A 21 -9.33 -20.68 23.07
C LYS A 21 -9.78 -19.27 22.73
N ARG A 22 -9.64 -18.31 23.65
CA ARG A 22 -10.04 -16.92 23.42
C ARG A 22 -9.11 -16.22 22.42
N ILE A 23 -7.80 -16.44 22.53
CA ILE A 23 -6.80 -15.90 21.61
C ILE A 23 -7.05 -16.40 20.19
N ILE A 24 -7.31 -17.70 20.01
CA ILE A 24 -7.59 -18.29 18.69
C ILE A 24 -8.85 -17.68 18.05
N GLY A 25 -9.88 -17.41 18.85
CA GLY A 25 -11.08 -16.71 18.38
C GLY A 25 -10.79 -15.28 17.95
N SER A 26 -10.00 -14.54 18.72
CA SER A 26 -9.57 -13.18 18.38
C SER A 26 -8.70 -13.12 17.12
N LEU A 27 -7.85 -14.12 16.88
CA LEU A 27 -7.05 -14.21 15.64
C LEU A 27 -7.94 -14.35 14.41
N ARG A 28 -9.02 -15.13 14.47
CA ARG A 28 -9.97 -15.25 13.36
C ARG A 28 -10.67 -13.92 13.06
N ALA A 29 -11.07 -13.18 14.10
CA ALA A 29 -11.65 -11.86 13.93
C ALA A 29 -10.64 -10.84 13.37
N LEU A 30 -9.37 -10.90 13.81
CA LEU A 30 -8.29 -10.07 13.30
C LEU A 30 -8.02 -10.36 11.81
N ALA A 31 -7.98 -11.64 11.43
CA ALA A 31 -7.81 -12.05 10.04
C ALA A 31 -8.97 -11.56 9.16
N ALA A 32 -10.22 -11.68 9.62
CA ALA A 32 -11.38 -11.18 8.90
C ALA A 32 -11.34 -9.65 8.71
N ASN A 33 -10.93 -8.90 9.74
CA ASN A 33 -10.78 -7.46 9.65
C ASN A 33 -9.64 -7.04 8.70
N ALA A 34 -8.49 -7.71 8.75
CA ALA A 34 -7.37 -7.45 7.85
C ALA A 34 -7.72 -7.78 6.40
N VAL A 35 -8.38 -8.92 6.15
CA VAL A 35 -8.88 -9.29 4.83
C VAL A 35 -9.89 -8.26 4.33
N GLY A 36 -10.82 -7.81 5.18
CA GLY A 36 -11.77 -6.75 4.84
C GLY A 36 -11.08 -5.45 4.48
N GLY A 37 -10.11 -5.00 5.29
CA GLY A 37 -9.33 -3.78 5.02
C GLY A 37 -8.53 -3.85 3.73
N ILE A 38 -7.83 -4.97 3.48
CA ILE A 38 -7.07 -5.19 2.25
C ILE A 38 -8.01 -5.26 1.03
N ALA A 39 -9.14 -5.98 1.14
CA ALA A 39 -10.13 -6.05 0.07
C ALA A 39 -10.69 -4.66 -0.28
N THR A 40 -10.98 -3.83 0.73
CA THR A 40 -11.44 -2.45 0.52
C THR A 40 -10.36 -1.59 -0.16
N LEU A 41 -9.10 -1.65 0.28
CA LEU A 41 -8.00 -0.93 -0.38
C LEU A 41 -7.81 -1.36 -1.83
N LEU A 42 -7.94 -2.66 -2.10
CA LEU A 42 -7.80 -3.22 -3.45
C LEU A 42 -8.92 -2.74 -4.38
N ILE A 43 -10.17 -2.75 -3.88
CA ILE A 43 -11.33 -2.20 -4.61
C ILE A 43 -11.15 -0.71 -4.87
N ALA A 44 -10.69 0.05 -3.89
CA ALA A 44 -10.50 1.49 -4.04
C ALA A 44 -9.35 1.83 -5.00
N ASN A 45 -8.25 1.07 -4.99
CA ASN A 45 -7.21 1.19 -6.01
C ASN A 45 -7.74 0.85 -7.42
N TRP A 46 -8.58 -0.19 -7.53
CA TRP A 46 -9.20 -0.57 -8.80
C TRP A 46 -10.18 0.49 -9.34
N LEU A 47 -10.90 1.18 -8.45
CA LEU A 47 -11.76 2.33 -8.78
C LEU A 47 -10.99 3.60 -9.14
N GLY A 48 -9.65 3.59 -9.07
CA GLY A 48 -8.82 4.71 -9.48
C GLY A 48 -8.71 5.83 -8.44
N PHE A 49 -8.95 5.56 -7.15
CA PHE A 49 -8.78 6.54 -6.07
C PHE A 49 -7.32 6.95 -5.80
N GLY A 50 -6.36 6.55 -6.66
CA GLY A 50 -4.95 6.92 -6.55
C GLY A 50 -4.26 6.36 -5.31
N ILE A 51 -4.77 5.26 -4.74
CA ILE A 51 -4.29 4.73 -3.47
C ILE A 51 -3.05 3.87 -3.69
N HIS A 52 -1.90 4.35 -3.22
CA HIS A 52 -0.66 3.58 -3.27
C HIS A 52 -0.66 2.48 -2.20
N LEU A 53 -0.49 1.22 -2.64
CA LEU A 53 -0.32 0.03 -1.81
C LEU A 53 1.11 -0.03 -1.24
N THR A 54 1.43 0.87 -0.33
CA THR A 54 2.68 0.89 0.43
C THR A 54 2.60 -0.07 1.63
N PRO A 55 3.75 -0.50 2.18
CA PRO A 55 3.76 -1.26 3.44
C PRO A 55 3.02 -0.55 4.58
N LEU A 56 3.01 0.79 4.56
CA LEU A 56 2.33 1.62 5.56
C LEU A 56 0.80 1.56 5.40
N THR A 57 0.26 1.71 4.18
CA THR A 57 -1.19 1.58 3.93
C THR A 57 -1.70 0.18 4.25
N ILE A 58 -0.93 -0.84 3.89
CA ILE A 58 -1.22 -2.23 4.23
C ILE A 58 -1.17 -2.44 5.75
N GLY A 59 -0.17 -1.87 6.45
CA GLY A 59 -0.07 -1.92 7.90
C GLY A 59 -1.26 -1.30 8.62
N ILE A 60 -1.71 -0.13 8.18
CA ILE A 60 -2.89 0.56 8.73
C ILE A 60 -4.16 -0.28 8.50
N ALA A 61 -4.34 -0.85 7.31
CA ALA A 61 -5.47 -1.72 7.00
C ALA A 61 -5.43 -3.06 7.74
N ILE A 62 -4.26 -3.59 8.08
CA ILE A 62 -4.14 -4.82 8.89
C ILE A 62 -4.48 -4.54 10.36
N ILE A 63 -4.04 -3.41 10.91
CA ILE A 63 -4.26 -3.06 12.32
C ILE A 63 -5.70 -2.63 12.57
N ALA A 64 -6.23 -1.75 11.72
CA ALA A 64 -7.55 -1.17 11.91
C ALA A 64 -8.64 -1.83 11.04
N GLY A 65 -8.28 -2.70 10.07
CA GLY A 65 -9.25 -3.38 9.22
C GLY A 65 -9.99 -2.44 8.27
N ILE A 66 -11.28 -2.68 8.09
CA ILE A 66 -12.20 -1.88 7.26
C ILE A 66 -12.18 -0.38 7.64
N PRO A 67 -12.32 0.04 8.93
CA PRO A 67 -12.24 1.46 9.26
C PRO A 67 -10.85 2.06 8.99
N GLY A 68 -9.78 1.27 9.06
CA GLY A 68 -8.43 1.67 8.65
C GLY A 68 -8.30 1.91 7.15
N ALA A 69 -8.86 1.02 6.33
CA ALA A 69 -8.88 1.18 4.89
C ALA A 69 -9.70 2.41 4.46
N LEU A 70 -10.83 2.66 5.13
CA LEU A 70 -11.67 3.84 4.87
C LEU A 70 -10.92 5.15 5.17
N LEU A 71 -10.13 5.19 6.25
CA LEU A 71 -9.25 6.32 6.54
C LEU A 71 -8.22 6.56 5.45
N VAL A 72 -7.55 5.51 4.97
CA VAL A 72 -6.57 5.61 3.87
C VAL A 72 -7.21 6.19 2.60
N VAL A 73 -8.40 5.71 2.24
CA VAL A 73 -9.15 6.21 1.08
C VAL A 73 -9.48 7.70 1.26
N LEU A 74 -9.98 8.10 2.44
CA LEU A 74 -10.29 9.50 2.74
C LEU A 74 -9.04 10.42 2.69
N LEU A 75 -7.90 9.96 3.23
CA LEU A 75 -6.67 10.74 3.18
C LEU A 75 -6.08 10.82 1.76
N SER A 76 -6.27 9.79 0.93
CA SER A 76 -5.90 9.79 -0.50
C SER A 76 -6.69 10.86 -1.26
N ILE A 77 -8.01 10.95 -1.02
CA ILE A 77 -8.87 11.99 -1.61
C ILE A 77 -8.43 13.40 -1.17
N GLY A 78 -7.99 13.55 0.07
CA GLY A 78 -7.49 14.82 0.61
C GLY A 78 -6.10 15.23 0.09
N GLY A 79 -5.40 14.38 -0.68
CA GLY A 79 -4.04 14.63 -1.15
C GLY A 79 -2.96 14.60 -0.06
N ILE A 80 -3.29 14.12 1.15
CA ILE A 80 -2.42 14.20 2.34
C ILE A 80 -1.60 12.92 2.54
N ALA A 81 -1.98 11.80 1.91
CA ALA A 81 -1.31 10.53 2.17
C ALA A 81 -0.95 9.73 0.91
N PHE A 82 0.27 9.19 0.94
CA PHE A 82 0.81 8.14 0.07
C PHE A 82 1.12 8.51 -1.39
N ALA A 83 1.13 9.78 -1.76
CA ALA A 83 1.90 10.23 -2.93
C ALA A 83 3.40 10.19 -2.55
N SER A 84 4.14 9.22 -3.06
CA SER A 84 5.60 9.17 -2.86
C SER A 84 6.24 10.38 -3.55
N PRO A 85 7.14 11.14 -2.89
CA PRO A 85 7.99 12.16 -3.53
C PRO A 85 8.81 11.58 -4.71
N GLU A 86 9.01 10.26 -4.74
CA GLU A 86 9.77 9.57 -5.79
C GLU A 86 9.00 9.46 -7.12
N ALA A 87 7.68 9.64 -7.12
CA ALA A 87 6.89 9.72 -8.35
C ALA A 87 7.14 11.05 -9.09
N GLU A 88 7.50 12.14 -8.38
CA GLU A 88 8.01 13.36 -9.02
C GLU A 88 9.39 13.13 -9.64
N SER A 89 10.24 12.33 -9.00
CA SER A 89 11.56 11.95 -9.53
C SER A 89 11.47 11.18 -10.85
N ILE A 90 10.63 10.14 -10.94
CA ILE A 90 10.44 9.38 -12.18
C ILE A 90 9.65 10.20 -13.21
N GLY A 91 8.63 10.93 -12.78
CA GLY A 91 7.83 11.80 -13.64
C GLY A 91 8.66 12.92 -14.28
N GLN A 92 9.53 13.58 -13.52
CA GLN A 92 10.47 14.56 -14.05
C GLN A 92 11.58 13.91 -14.87
N MET A 93 12.07 12.74 -14.49
CA MET A 93 13.07 12.02 -15.29
C MET A 93 12.52 11.65 -16.67
N VAL A 94 11.27 11.19 -16.75
CA VAL A 94 10.58 10.91 -18.02
C VAL A 94 10.27 12.20 -18.78
N ALA A 95 9.80 13.26 -18.11
CA ALA A 95 9.52 14.54 -18.75
C ALA A 95 10.79 15.17 -19.36
N ASN A 96 11.91 15.13 -18.65
CA ASN A 96 13.21 15.61 -19.14
C ASN A 96 13.70 14.75 -20.31
N PHE A 97 13.62 13.42 -20.19
CA PHE A 97 14.00 12.52 -21.28
C PHE A 97 13.17 12.73 -22.56
N LEU A 98 11.86 12.90 -22.42
CA LEU A 98 10.97 13.19 -23.56
C LEU A 98 11.22 14.59 -24.12
N GLY A 99 11.47 15.58 -23.27
CA GLY A 99 11.84 16.93 -23.70
C GLY A 99 13.12 16.94 -24.53
N ASP A 100 14.16 16.24 -24.06
CA ASP A 100 15.44 16.11 -24.76
C ASP A 100 15.28 15.36 -26.09
N LEU A 101 14.46 14.30 -26.13
CA LEU A 101 14.19 13.54 -27.35
C LEU A 101 13.44 14.38 -28.39
N LEU A 102 12.44 15.16 -27.97
CA LEU A 102 11.68 16.03 -28.86
C LEU A 102 12.55 17.15 -29.44
N ASN A 103 13.42 17.74 -28.61
CA ASN A 103 14.35 18.76 -29.05
C ASN A 103 15.38 18.19 -30.05
N TRP A 104 15.92 16.99 -29.78
CA TRP A 104 16.80 16.30 -30.72
C TRP A 104 16.12 15.99 -32.05
N LEU A 105 14.86 15.54 -32.03
CA LEU A 105 14.10 15.25 -33.25
C LEU A 105 13.85 16.53 -34.05
N LEU A 106 13.45 17.60 -33.38
CA LEU A 106 13.26 18.91 -34.02
C LEU A 106 14.54 19.41 -34.68
N ASP A 107 15.68 19.30 -34.00
CA ASP A 107 16.99 19.67 -34.55
C ASP A 107 17.33 18.84 -35.80
N LEU A 108 17.07 17.53 -35.77
CA LEU A 108 17.31 16.63 -36.89
C LEU A 108 16.44 16.96 -38.11
N MET A 109 15.18 17.34 -37.90
CA MET A 109 14.33 17.81 -39.00
C MET A 109 14.80 19.15 -39.55
N MET A 110 15.26 20.05 -38.69
CA MET A 110 15.73 21.38 -39.09
C MET A 110 17.05 21.30 -39.87
N ASP A 111 17.99 20.45 -39.46
CA ASP A 111 19.23 20.18 -40.18
C ASP A 111 18.97 19.51 -41.55
N SER A 112 17.98 18.62 -41.63
CA SER A 112 17.58 18.03 -42.93
C SER A 112 16.99 19.09 -43.89
N ALA A 113 16.26 20.07 -43.37
CA ALA A 113 15.63 21.12 -44.15
C ALA A 113 16.63 22.17 -44.65
N THR A 114 17.68 22.46 -43.88
CA THR A 114 18.75 23.39 -44.27
C THR A 114 19.76 22.74 -45.23
N ASN A 115 20.07 21.45 -45.06
CA ASN A 115 21.05 20.77 -45.91
C ASN A 115 20.53 20.53 -47.34
N ASN A 116 19.22 20.35 -47.51
CA ASN A 116 18.59 20.15 -48.83
C ASN A 116 18.44 21.46 -49.66
N SER A 117 18.46 22.63 -49.03
CA SER A 117 18.38 23.92 -49.74
C SER A 117 19.73 24.45 -50.23
N SER A 118 20.85 23.85 -49.82
CA SER A 118 22.20 24.23 -50.28
C SER A 118 22.72 23.37 -51.44
N GLN A 119 21.97 22.34 -51.89
CA GLN A 119 22.36 21.44 -52.99
C GLN A 119 21.55 21.64 -54.29
N GLY A 120 20.68 22.65 -54.37
CA GLY A 120 19.98 23.08 -55.60
C GLY A 120 20.43 24.44 -56.07
#